data_AF-A0A4S4EJX7-F1
#
_entry.id   AF-A0A4S4EJX7-F1
#
_cell.length_a   1.000
_cell.length_b   1.000
_cell.length_c   1.000
_cell.angle_alpha   90.00
_cell.angle_beta   90.00
_cell.angle_gamma   90.00
#
_symmetry.space_group_name_H-M   'P 1'
#
loop_
_entity.id
_entity.type
_entity.pdbx_description
1 polymer ?
#
loop_
_entity_poly.entity_id
_entity_poly.type
_entity_poly.pdbx_seq_one_letter_code
_entity_poly.pdbx_strand_id
1 'polypeptide(L)'
;MWVQPGDLNGLKAQLVKLLQLFEGCMPLTRVPPKYQKFFGRPLYVAEYGACKLVNLLKKMGNMIAIEGKGHKKFVYLQNLRPGPSAPPLPLAKKDKKGKESQEEIVDIITGGGSSDEFSDEERVVVEEHDEWAGVEKTNLGMSSRCENDDPSIEQFKYELQEIFVSYSCRIFMDSFEAIYQQRYKRSVDYQRFGVNDLEKLLDMVGDVVVLYVERGSNRKFLVTVSG
;
A
#
# COMPACT_ATOMS: atom_id res chain seq x y z
N MET A 1 8.90 2.89 34.88
CA MET A 1 10.10 3.54 34.30
C MET A 1 9.69 4.93 33.85
N TRP A 2 10.26 5.95 34.47
CA TRP A 2 10.11 7.36 34.05
C TRP A 2 11.05 7.60 32.85
N VAL A 3 10.65 8.47 31.91
CA VAL A 3 11.51 9.01 30.85
C VAL A 3 11.50 10.54 30.98
N GLN A 4 12.67 11.17 30.90
CA GLN A 4 12.80 12.62 31.08
C GLN A 4 12.35 13.36 29.81
N PRO A 5 11.75 14.57 29.93
CA PRO A 5 11.62 15.48 28.80
C PRO A 5 12.95 15.63 28.05
N GLY A 6 12.90 15.61 26.72
CA GLY A 6 14.07 15.60 25.85
C GLY A 6 14.67 14.21 25.56
N ASP A 7 14.45 13.19 26.41
CA ASP A 7 15.00 11.84 26.20
C ASP A 7 14.23 11.07 25.11
N LEU A 8 14.64 11.31 23.87
CA LEU A 8 14.19 10.57 22.69
C LEU A 8 14.53 9.08 22.72
N ASN A 9 15.55 8.64 23.47
CA ASN A 9 15.96 7.23 23.48
C ASN A 9 15.14 6.41 24.48
N GLY A 10 14.89 6.92 25.69
CA GLY A 10 13.95 6.32 26.63
C GLY A 10 12.53 6.29 26.06
N LEU A 11 12.07 7.38 25.42
CA LEU A 11 10.75 7.40 24.80
C LEU A 11 10.65 6.42 23.62
N LYS A 12 11.70 6.31 22.80
CA LYS A 12 11.79 5.29 21.74
C LYS A 12 11.68 3.89 22.32
N ALA A 13 12.37 3.58 23.42
CA ALA A 13 12.26 2.27 24.08
C ALA A 13 10.85 2.00 24.62
N GLN A 14 10.18 3.00 25.19
CA GLN A 14 8.78 2.89 25.63
C GLN A 14 7.81 2.67 24.45
N LEU A 15 7.98 3.39 23.35
CA LEU A 15 7.15 3.24 22.15
C LEU A 15 7.39 1.89 21.44
N VAL A 16 8.64 1.44 21.35
CA VAL A 16 8.99 0.09 20.88
C VAL A 16 8.32 -0.98 21.74
N LYS A 17 8.39 -0.86 23.08
CA LYS A 17 7.71 -1.81 23.99
C LYS A 17 6.18 -1.75 23.86
N LEU A 18 5.60 -0.57 23.67
CA LEU A 18 4.16 -0.41 23.43
C LEU A 18 3.73 -1.10 22.12
N LEU A 19 4.50 -0.92 21.04
CA LEU A 19 4.25 -1.56 19.74
C LEU A 19 4.39 -3.08 19.84
N GLN A 20 5.42 -3.61 20.53
CA GLN A 20 5.57 -5.05 20.79
C GLN A 20 4.37 -5.65 21.54
N LEU A 21 3.80 -4.93 22.51
CA LEU A 21 2.59 -5.32 23.23
C LEU A 21 1.30 -5.23 22.39
N PHE A 22 1.37 -4.64 21.20
CA PHE A 22 0.28 -4.57 20.21
C PHE A 22 0.75 -5.11 18.85
N GLU A 23 1.25 -6.36 18.87
CA GLU A 23 1.55 -7.18 17.68
C GLU A 23 2.59 -6.59 16.69
N GLY A 24 3.33 -5.60 17.18
CA GLY A 24 4.34 -4.82 16.47
C GLY A 24 3.86 -3.44 15.98
N CYS A 25 2.57 -3.10 16.05
CA CYS A 25 2.03 -2.08 15.13
C CYS A 25 0.61 -1.59 15.47
N MET A 26 0.30 -0.31 15.24
CA MET A 26 -1.02 0.27 15.56
C MET A 26 -1.36 1.55 14.76
N PRO A 27 -2.64 1.95 14.67
CA PRO A 27 -3.02 3.24 14.10
C PRO A 27 -2.37 4.42 14.84
N LEU A 28 -1.90 5.43 14.12
CA LEU A 28 -1.25 6.63 14.66
C LEU A 28 -2.14 7.37 15.67
N THR A 29 -3.43 7.44 15.39
CA THR A 29 -4.45 8.05 16.28
C THR A 29 -4.60 7.31 17.62
N ARG A 30 -4.26 6.02 17.66
CA ARG A 30 -4.32 5.19 18.88
C ARG A 30 -3.05 5.21 19.72
N VAL A 31 -1.93 5.73 19.20
CA VAL A 31 -0.66 5.79 19.94
C VAL A 31 -0.79 6.61 21.24
N PRO A 32 -1.29 7.87 21.27
CA PRO A 32 -1.41 8.64 22.50
C PRO A 32 -2.29 8.01 23.60
N PRO A 33 -3.55 7.58 23.34
CA PRO A 33 -4.39 7.01 24.40
C PRO A 33 -3.89 5.63 24.87
N LYS A 34 -3.26 4.84 23.99
CA LYS A 34 -2.65 3.56 24.39
C LYS A 34 -1.38 3.77 25.23
N TYR A 35 -0.53 4.73 24.84
CA TYR A 35 0.63 5.14 25.62
C TYR A 35 0.20 5.61 27.03
N GLN A 36 -0.80 6.48 27.12
CA GLN A 36 -1.34 6.94 28.40
C GLN A 36 -1.89 5.81 29.26
N LYS A 37 -2.62 4.84 28.67
CA LYS A 37 -3.13 3.68 29.41
C LYS A 37 -2.02 2.74 29.92
N PHE A 38 -0.87 2.66 29.24
CA PHE A 38 0.21 1.73 29.60
C PHE A 38 1.31 2.34 30.47
N PHE A 39 1.59 3.63 30.35
CA PHE A 39 2.62 4.33 31.13
C PHE A 39 2.04 5.30 32.18
N GLY A 40 0.71 5.41 32.26
CA GLY A 40 0.00 6.26 33.23
C GLY A 40 0.14 7.76 32.98
N ARG A 41 0.66 8.18 31.81
CA ARG A 41 0.99 9.58 31.48
C ARG A 41 0.69 9.93 30.03
N PRO A 42 0.11 11.11 29.73
CA PRO A 42 -0.04 11.58 28.36
C PRO A 42 1.29 11.63 27.59
N LEU A 43 1.22 11.46 26.26
CA LEU A 43 2.38 11.61 25.39
C LEU A 43 2.53 13.09 24.96
N TYR A 44 3.19 13.90 25.78
CA TYR A 44 3.44 15.31 25.49
C TYR A 44 4.50 15.47 24.39
N VAL A 45 4.06 15.46 23.13
CA VAL A 45 4.95 15.53 21.94
C VAL A 45 5.94 16.70 21.99
N ALA A 46 5.53 17.83 22.58
CA ALA A 46 6.35 19.03 22.75
C ALA A 46 7.56 18.84 23.68
N GLU A 47 7.44 18.01 24.73
CA GLU A 47 8.55 17.70 25.67
C GLU A 47 9.74 17.04 24.97
N TYR A 48 9.54 16.46 23.79
CA TYR A 48 10.55 15.79 22.97
C TYR A 48 10.91 16.61 21.71
N GLY A 49 10.65 17.93 21.77
CA GLY A 49 11.01 18.91 20.76
C GLY A 49 10.30 18.69 19.41
N ALA A 50 9.01 18.38 19.41
CA ALA A 50 8.24 18.17 18.19
C ALA A 50 6.78 18.65 18.32
N CYS A 51 6.30 19.37 17.31
CA CYS A 51 4.93 19.92 17.29
C CYS A 51 3.86 18.95 16.78
N LYS A 52 4.26 17.80 16.21
CA LYS A 52 3.37 16.80 15.59
C LYS A 52 3.89 15.39 15.89
N LEU A 53 3.01 14.47 16.26
CA LEU A 53 3.37 13.08 16.59
C LEU A 53 4.14 12.38 15.45
N VAL A 54 3.75 12.63 14.21
CA VAL A 54 4.47 12.14 13.01
C VAL A 54 5.93 12.59 13.00
N ASN A 55 6.22 13.84 13.38
CA ASN A 55 7.58 14.37 13.39
C ASN A 55 8.41 13.76 14.53
N LEU A 56 7.79 13.53 15.69
CA LEU A 56 8.43 12.86 16.82
C LEU A 56 8.80 11.41 16.48
N LEU A 57 7.85 10.64 15.93
CA LEU A 57 8.08 9.26 15.51
C LEU A 57 9.11 9.17 14.35
N LYS A 58 9.16 10.18 13.46
CA LYS A 58 10.22 10.26 12.43
C LYS A 58 11.63 10.43 13.03
N LYS A 59 11.81 11.10 14.18
CA LYS A 59 13.10 11.12 14.91
C LYS A 59 13.53 9.72 15.40
N MET A 60 12.59 8.77 15.45
CA MET A 60 12.77 7.38 15.88
C MET A 60 12.75 6.41 14.68
N GLY A 61 12.96 6.94 13.47
CA GLY A 61 12.92 6.22 12.19
C GLY A 61 13.91 5.06 12.03
N ASN A 62 14.74 4.79 13.03
CA ASN A 62 15.65 3.64 13.10
C ASN A 62 15.01 2.38 13.73
N MET A 63 13.85 2.51 14.37
CA MET A 63 13.09 1.39 14.97
C MET A 63 11.57 1.52 14.75
N ILE A 64 11.09 2.68 14.29
CA ILE A 64 9.66 2.94 14.09
C ILE A 64 9.42 3.47 12.68
N ALA A 65 8.61 2.78 11.89
CA ALA A 65 8.12 3.26 10.58
C ALA A 65 6.72 3.88 10.72
N ILE A 66 6.37 4.75 9.76
CA ILE A 66 5.05 5.39 9.66
C ILE A 66 4.57 5.28 8.23
N GLU A 67 3.42 4.65 8.03
CA GLU A 67 2.80 4.39 6.72
C GLU A 67 1.49 5.16 6.59
N GLY A 68 1.00 5.34 5.35
CA GLY A 68 -0.36 5.81 5.07
C GLY A 68 -0.53 7.33 4.91
N LYS A 69 -1.69 7.72 4.36
CA LYS A 69 -2.03 9.10 3.98
C LYS A 69 -3.11 9.68 4.90
N GLY A 70 -3.11 11.00 5.08
CA GLY A 70 -4.12 11.70 5.90
C GLY A 70 -4.23 11.15 7.33
N HIS A 71 -5.45 10.79 7.72
CA HIS A 71 -5.79 10.17 9.00
C HIS A 71 -5.57 8.65 9.03
N LYS A 72 -5.49 7.98 7.87
CA LYS A 72 -5.26 6.52 7.70
C LYS A 72 -3.79 6.14 7.93
N LYS A 73 -3.17 6.75 8.93
CA LYS A 73 -1.75 6.54 9.26
C LYS A 73 -1.57 5.48 10.31
N PHE A 74 -0.58 4.63 10.10
CA PHE A 74 -0.20 3.55 10.99
C PHE A 74 1.26 3.68 11.40
N VAL A 75 1.59 3.10 12.54
CA VAL A 75 2.90 3.10 13.17
C VAL A 75 3.34 1.66 13.37
N TYR A 76 4.58 1.35 13.02
CA TYR A 76 5.10 -0.01 12.90
C TYR A 76 6.45 -0.10 13.59
N LEU A 77 6.68 -1.19 14.31
CA LEU A 77 8.01 -1.58 14.74
C LEU A 77 8.79 -2.04 13.50
N GLN A 78 9.85 -1.32 13.15
CA GLN A 78 10.81 -1.86 12.20
C GLN A 78 11.53 -3.02 12.89
N ASN A 79 11.32 -4.23 12.38
CA ASN A 79 12.20 -5.34 12.68
C ASN A 79 13.61 -4.96 12.20
N LEU A 80 14.49 -4.63 13.14
CA LEU A 80 15.92 -4.59 12.88
C LEU A 80 16.30 -5.98 12.33
N ARG A 81 16.67 -6.04 11.04
CA ARG A 81 17.22 -7.26 10.47
C ARG A 81 18.39 -7.70 11.35
N PRO A 82 18.52 -8.99 11.68
CA PRO A 82 19.82 -9.56 12.01
C PRO A 82 20.79 -9.10 10.91
N GLY A 83 21.91 -8.49 11.31
CA GLY A 83 22.88 -7.94 10.35
C GLY A 83 23.38 -9.03 9.39
N PRO A 84 23.85 -8.66 8.18
CA PRO A 84 24.26 -9.63 7.16
C PRO A 84 25.57 -10.35 7.52
N SER A 85 25.48 -11.26 8.50
CA SER A 85 26.55 -12.13 8.97
C SER A 85 26.72 -13.38 8.10
N ALA A 86 26.71 -13.18 6.78
CA ALA A 86 27.12 -14.16 5.78
C ALA A 86 27.56 -13.40 4.51
N PRO A 87 28.83 -13.52 4.06
CA PRO A 87 29.19 -13.08 2.72
C PRO A 87 28.47 -13.99 1.70
N PRO A 88 28.00 -13.46 0.55
CA PRO A 88 27.43 -14.30 -0.50
C PRO A 88 28.47 -15.32 -0.99
N LEU A 89 28.19 -16.61 -0.83
CA LEU A 89 29.04 -17.68 -1.35
C LEU A 89 28.94 -17.69 -2.90
N PRO A 90 30.05 -17.49 -3.65
CA PRO A 90 30.01 -17.48 -5.10
C PRO A 90 29.90 -18.92 -5.63
N LEU A 91 28.66 -19.40 -5.83
CA LEU A 91 28.40 -20.72 -6.39
C LEU A 91 28.74 -20.78 -7.89
N ALA A 92 30.00 -21.16 -8.13
CA ALA A 92 30.51 -21.92 -9.27
C ALA A 92 30.10 -21.50 -10.69
N LYS A 93 31.12 -21.05 -11.44
CA LYS A 93 31.18 -21.04 -12.91
C LYS A 93 30.62 -22.34 -13.53
N LYS A 94 30.07 -22.23 -14.74
CA LYS A 94 30.09 -23.34 -15.70
C LYS A 94 30.42 -22.87 -17.11
N ASP A 95 31.69 -22.92 -17.44
CA ASP A 95 32.25 -22.49 -18.72
C ASP A 95 31.70 -23.31 -19.92
N LYS A 96 31.30 -22.63 -21.00
CA LYS A 96 31.28 -23.19 -22.36
C LYS A 96 31.81 -22.18 -23.40
N LYS A 97 33.14 -22.05 -23.36
CA LYS A 97 34.07 -21.66 -24.44
C LYS A 97 33.46 -21.63 -25.86
N GLY A 98 33.57 -20.48 -26.54
CA GLY A 98 33.23 -20.32 -27.97
C GLY A 98 33.81 -19.04 -28.58
N LYS A 99 35.03 -19.12 -29.13
CA LYS A 99 35.79 -18.20 -30.04
C LYS A 99 35.31 -16.72 -30.13
N GLU A 100 36.05 -15.73 -29.63
CA GLU A 100 37.31 -15.17 -30.19
C GLU A 100 37.16 -14.41 -31.52
N SER A 101 37.95 -13.33 -31.68
CA SER A 101 38.18 -12.44 -32.83
C SER A 101 37.17 -11.29 -33.09
N GLN A 102 37.57 -10.07 -33.52
CA GLN A 102 38.90 -9.39 -33.51
C GLN A 102 38.73 -7.91 -33.96
N GLU A 103 39.37 -6.95 -33.26
CA GLU A 103 39.58 -5.53 -33.66
C GLU A 103 38.31 -4.70 -34.05
N GLU A 104 38.31 -3.38 -34.32
CA GLU A 104 39.35 -2.32 -34.26
C GLU A 104 38.74 -1.01 -33.68
N ILE A 105 39.57 0.00 -33.36
CA ILE A 105 39.12 1.36 -33.00
C ILE A 105 39.53 2.33 -34.11
N VAL A 106 38.58 3.09 -34.67
CA VAL A 106 38.87 4.32 -35.45
C VAL A 106 37.77 5.37 -35.28
N ASP A 107 38.14 6.55 -34.78
CA ASP A 107 37.34 7.78 -34.85
C ASP A 107 37.51 8.44 -36.23
N ILE A 108 36.41 8.92 -36.84
CA ILE A 108 36.48 9.92 -37.93
C ILE A 108 35.40 10.99 -37.70
N ILE A 109 35.82 12.26 -37.73
CA ILE A 109 34.98 13.45 -37.60
C ILE A 109 34.56 13.96 -38.98
N THR A 110 33.25 14.01 -39.27
CA THR A 110 32.55 14.85 -40.29
C THR A 110 31.02 14.65 -40.11
N GLY A 111 30.12 15.62 -40.21
CA GLY A 111 30.27 17.08 -40.36
C GLY A 111 29.12 17.74 -41.15
N GLY A 112 28.52 18.82 -40.62
CA GLY A 112 27.62 19.74 -41.36
C GLY A 112 26.09 19.49 -41.25
N GLY A 113 25.30 20.57 -41.44
CA GLY A 113 23.81 20.57 -41.46
C GLY A 113 23.16 20.47 -40.07
N SER A 114 22.47 21.45 -39.47
CA SER A 114 21.89 22.75 -39.90
C SER A 114 20.58 22.70 -40.70
N SER A 115 19.72 23.67 -40.37
CA SER A 115 18.47 24.14 -41.02
C SER A 115 17.15 23.56 -40.52
N ASP A 116 16.16 24.46 -40.53
CA ASP A 116 14.78 24.37 -40.01
C ASP A 116 13.80 24.18 -41.21
N GLU A 117 12.55 24.62 -41.03
CA GLU A 117 11.50 24.96 -42.02
C GLU A 117 10.26 24.05 -42.03
N PHE A 118 9.11 24.72 -42.19
CA PHE A 118 7.75 24.20 -42.02
C PHE A 118 7.11 23.80 -43.35
N SER A 119 6.05 23.00 -43.32
CA SER A 119 5.03 22.96 -44.38
C SER A 119 3.69 22.46 -43.88
N ASP A 120 2.66 23.28 -44.07
CA ASP A 120 1.24 22.92 -43.89
C ASP A 120 0.68 22.20 -45.13
N GLU A 121 -0.37 21.41 -44.95
CA GLU A 121 -1.43 21.34 -45.97
C GLU A 121 -2.84 21.33 -45.37
N GLU A 122 -3.59 22.40 -45.66
CA GLU A 122 -5.00 22.62 -45.30
C GLU A 122 -5.88 22.54 -46.57
N ARG A 123 -7.03 21.84 -46.49
CA ARG A 123 -8.26 21.95 -47.34
C ARG A 123 -9.15 20.70 -47.14
N VAL A 124 -10.48 20.71 -46.89
CA VAL A 124 -11.61 21.65 -47.13
C VAL A 124 -11.98 21.76 -48.63
N VAL A 125 -13.22 21.72 -49.11
CA VAL A 125 -14.56 21.53 -48.49
C VAL A 125 -15.00 20.04 -48.66
N VAL A 126 -16.24 19.54 -48.85
CA VAL A 126 -17.60 20.09 -49.13
C VAL A 126 -18.67 19.17 -48.50
N GLU A 127 -19.88 19.71 -48.28
CA GLU A 127 -21.13 18.97 -47.96
C GLU A 127 -21.96 18.83 -49.28
N GLU A 128 -23.28 18.57 -49.43
CA GLU A 128 -24.51 18.67 -48.61
C GLU A 128 -25.56 17.62 -49.10
N HIS A 129 -26.77 17.62 -48.51
CA HIS A 129 -28.06 17.07 -49.02
C HIS A 129 -28.35 15.53 -49.01
N ASP A 130 -29.52 15.04 -48.55
CA ASP A 130 -30.50 15.71 -47.66
C ASP A 130 -31.53 14.82 -46.91
N GLU A 131 -32.20 15.45 -45.94
CA GLU A 131 -33.50 15.19 -45.28
C GLU A 131 -34.12 13.77 -45.19
N TRP A 132 -34.37 13.34 -43.94
CA TRP A 132 -35.74 13.04 -43.49
C TRP A 132 -35.92 13.39 -42.01
N ALA A 133 -37.08 13.94 -41.63
CA ALA A 133 -37.31 14.52 -40.30
C ALA A 133 -37.91 13.54 -39.26
N GLY A 134 -37.57 13.72 -37.98
CA GLY A 134 -38.21 12.99 -36.88
C GLY A 134 -37.67 13.30 -35.47
N VAL A 135 -38.56 13.88 -34.64
CA VAL A 135 -38.70 13.77 -33.16
C VAL A 135 -37.82 12.64 -32.54
N GLU A 136 -37.00 12.87 -31.50
CA GLU A 136 -37.44 13.22 -30.14
C GLU A 136 -36.31 13.77 -29.22
N LYS A 137 -36.67 14.30 -28.03
CA LYS A 137 -35.71 14.70 -26.97
C LYS A 137 -35.54 13.58 -25.95
N THR A 138 -34.31 13.16 -25.62
CA THR A 138 -33.81 12.81 -24.25
C THR A 138 -32.41 12.16 -24.30
N ASN A 139 -31.83 11.88 -23.13
CA ASN A 139 -30.69 10.96 -22.91
C ASN A 139 -29.29 11.47 -23.28
N LEU A 140 -28.94 12.64 -22.73
CA LEU A 140 -27.54 12.90 -22.34
C LEU A 140 -27.08 11.82 -21.34
N GLY A 141 -25.98 11.12 -21.64
CA GLY A 141 -25.21 10.38 -20.64
C GLY A 141 -25.73 9.00 -20.26
N MET A 142 -26.03 8.13 -21.24
CA MET A 142 -26.21 6.69 -20.97
C MET A 142 -24.86 5.99 -20.69
N SER A 143 -24.24 6.34 -19.56
CA SER A 143 -23.12 5.58 -18.99
C SER A 143 -23.61 4.16 -18.69
N SER A 144 -22.95 3.15 -19.25
CA SER A 144 -23.35 1.75 -19.12
C SER A 144 -23.09 1.25 -17.70
N ARG A 145 -24.07 1.43 -16.82
CA ARG A 145 -24.09 0.91 -15.44
C ARG A 145 -24.21 -0.62 -15.48
N CYS A 146 -23.06 -1.30 -15.57
CA CYS A 146 -22.96 -2.75 -15.56
C CYS A 146 -22.58 -3.28 -14.17
N GLU A 147 -23.37 -2.90 -13.17
CA GLU A 147 -23.35 -3.48 -11.81
C GLU A 147 -23.90 -4.91 -11.86
N ASN A 148 -23.09 -5.83 -12.38
CA ASN A 148 -23.29 -7.27 -12.21
C ASN A 148 -22.65 -7.71 -10.88
N ASP A 149 -22.99 -7.00 -9.81
CA ASP A 149 -22.48 -7.28 -8.47
C ASP A 149 -23.14 -8.56 -7.94
N ASP A 150 -22.37 -9.64 -7.85
CA ASP A 150 -22.87 -10.92 -7.35
C ASP A 150 -23.39 -10.73 -5.90
N PRO A 151 -24.64 -11.11 -5.58
CA PRO A 151 -25.19 -10.92 -4.23
C PRO A 151 -24.33 -11.55 -3.12
N SER A 152 -23.52 -12.57 -3.45
CA SER A 152 -22.56 -13.17 -2.52
C SER A 152 -21.28 -12.35 -2.33
N ILE A 153 -20.76 -11.64 -3.35
CA ILE A 153 -19.57 -10.79 -3.18
C ILE A 153 -19.92 -9.53 -2.38
N GLU A 154 -21.11 -8.95 -2.59
CA GLU A 154 -21.60 -7.83 -1.78
C GLU A 154 -21.87 -8.26 -0.33
N GLN A 155 -22.45 -9.44 -0.10
CA GLN A 155 -22.54 -9.99 1.26
C GLN A 155 -21.15 -10.14 1.90
N PHE A 156 -20.15 -10.64 1.16
CA PHE A 156 -18.78 -10.75 1.68
C PHE A 156 -18.17 -9.37 1.98
N LYS A 157 -18.39 -8.34 1.14
CA LYS A 157 -17.97 -6.95 1.40
C LYS A 157 -18.57 -6.40 2.70
N TYR A 158 -19.86 -6.60 2.97
CA TYR A 158 -20.49 -6.15 4.22
C TYR A 158 -19.93 -6.87 5.45
N GLU A 159 -19.78 -8.20 5.39
CA GLU A 159 -19.17 -9.00 6.46
C GLU A 159 -17.72 -8.56 6.74
N LEU A 160 -16.96 -8.29 5.68
CA LEU A 160 -15.60 -7.78 5.74
C LEU A 160 -15.54 -6.40 6.45
N GLN A 161 -16.44 -5.48 6.11
CA GLN A 161 -16.57 -4.17 6.78
C GLN A 161 -16.90 -4.31 8.27
N GLU A 162 -17.86 -5.18 8.65
CA GLU A 162 -18.24 -5.41 10.06
C GLU A 162 -17.07 -5.95 10.89
N ILE A 163 -16.28 -6.87 10.32
CA ILE A 163 -15.04 -7.34 10.96
C ILE A 163 -14.07 -6.17 11.15
N PHE A 164 -13.84 -5.30 10.17
CA PHE A 164 -12.89 -4.18 10.36
C PHE A 164 -13.35 -3.14 11.37
N VAL A 165 -14.66 -2.84 11.43
CA VAL A 165 -15.25 -2.00 12.50
C VAL A 165 -14.99 -2.65 13.86
N SER A 166 -15.24 -3.95 13.99
CA SER A 166 -15.06 -4.71 15.23
C SER A 166 -13.59 -4.83 15.67
N TYR A 167 -12.68 -5.21 14.76
CA TYR A 167 -11.26 -5.46 15.02
C TYR A 167 -10.39 -4.23 14.77
N SER A 168 -10.97 -3.03 14.79
CA SER A 168 -10.23 -1.76 14.84
C SER A 168 -9.29 -1.50 13.66
N CYS A 169 -9.74 -1.84 12.45
CA CYS A 169 -9.07 -1.55 11.18
C CYS A 169 -7.68 -2.17 10.98
N ARG A 170 -7.34 -3.27 11.65
CA ARG A 170 -6.10 -4.01 11.38
C ARG A 170 -6.27 -5.51 11.57
N ILE A 171 -6.09 -6.26 10.50
CA ILE A 171 -6.10 -7.73 10.49
C ILE A 171 -4.84 -8.20 9.76
N PHE A 172 -4.08 -9.12 10.35
CA PHE A 172 -3.03 -9.83 9.63
C PHE A 172 -3.66 -10.85 8.69
N MET A 173 -3.14 -10.98 7.47
CA MET A 173 -3.69 -11.89 6.48
C MET A 173 -3.69 -13.34 7.01
N ASP A 174 -2.60 -13.76 7.65
CA ASP A 174 -2.42 -15.06 8.32
C ASP A 174 -3.44 -15.34 9.45
N SER A 175 -4.19 -14.33 9.90
CA SER A 175 -5.19 -14.41 10.96
C SER A 175 -6.62 -14.16 10.47
N PHE A 176 -6.81 -13.81 9.19
CA PHE A 176 -8.11 -13.40 8.66
C PHE A 176 -9.12 -14.53 8.70
N GLU A 177 -8.77 -15.72 8.20
CA GLU A 177 -9.68 -16.88 8.17
C GLU A 177 -10.16 -17.26 9.58
N ALA A 178 -9.25 -17.27 10.56
CA ALA A 178 -9.57 -17.56 11.95
C ALA A 178 -10.53 -16.51 12.56
N ILE A 179 -10.35 -15.23 12.23
CA ILE A 179 -11.23 -14.14 12.66
C ILE A 179 -12.61 -14.24 11.98
N TYR A 180 -12.65 -14.53 10.68
CA TYR A 180 -13.88 -14.72 9.91
C TYR A 180 -14.68 -15.92 10.45
N GLN A 181 -14.03 -17.05 10.69
CA GLN A 181 -14.63 -18.24 11.31
C GLN A 181 -15.07 -17.98 12.76
N GLN A 182 -14.29 -17.24 13.55
CA GLN A 182 -14.67 -16.84 14.92
C GLN A 182 -15.98 -16.03 14.92
N ARG A 183 -16.18 -15.16 13.92
CA ARG A 183 -17.37 -14.32 13.78
C ARG A 183 -18.56 -15.08 13.20
N TYR A 184 -18.48 -15.49 11.94
CA TYR A 184 -19.61 -16.02 11.17
C TYR A 184 -19.80 -17.55 11.27
N LYS A 185 -18.98 -18.22 12.10
CA LYS A 185 -19.04 -19.68 12.37
C LYS A 185 -18.90 -20.58 11.13
N ARG A 186 -18.36 -20.01 10.04
CA ARG A 186 -18.09 -20.68 8.76
C ARG A 186 -16.71 -20.29 8.24
N SER A 187 -16.09 -21.15 7.44
CA SER A 187 -14.89 -20.79 6.68
C SER A 187 -15.23 -19.79 5.57
N VAL A 188 -14.22 -19.12 5.02
CA VAL A 188 -14.35 -18.41 3.74
C VAL A 188 -14.54 -19.47 2.64
N ASP A 189 -15.51 -19.26 1.75
CA ASP A 189 -15.82 -20.19 0.65
C ASP A 189 -15.25 -19.66 -0.66
N TYR A 190 -13.96 -19.94 -0.89
CA TYR A 190 -13.24 -19.49 -2.09
C TYR A 190 -13.86 -20.02 -3.39
N GLN A 191 -14.46 -21.22 -3.36
CA GLN A 191 -15.03 -21.87 -4.54
C GLN A 191 -16.28 -21.14 -5.05
N ARG A 192 -17.12 -20.58 -4.16
CA ARG A 192 -18.25 -19.72 -4.55
C ARG A 192 -17.83 -18.52 -5.38
N PHE A 193 -16.69 -17.91 -5.05
CA PHE A 193 -16.17 -16.72 -5.73
C PHE A 193 -15.27 -17.08 -6.94
N GLY A 194 -15.15 -18.36 -7.30
CA GLY A 194 -14.31 -18.80 -8.43
C GLY A 194 -12.80 -18.66 -8.19
N VAL A 195 -12.36 -18.49 -6.93
CA VAL A 195 -10.95 -18.33 -6.56
C VAL A 195 -10.45 -19.50 -5.72
N ASN A 196 -9.13 -19.55 -5.51
CA ASN A 196 -8.44 -20.64 -4.81
C ASN A 196 -7.63 -20.18 -3.59
N ASP A 197 -7.62 -18.88 -3.29
CA ASP A 197 -6.84 -18.27 -2.22
C ASP A 197 -7.41 -16.91 -1.80
N LEU A 198 -6.97 -16.45 -0.62
CA LEU A 198 -7.43 -15.20 -0.01
C LEU A 198 -6.94 -13.95 -0.74
N GLU A 199 -5.80 -13.99 -1.43
CA GLU A 199 -5.26 -12.80 -2.11
C GLU A 199 -6.14 -12.41 -3.30
N LYS A 200 -6.49 -13.38 -4.14
CA LYS A 200 -7.44 -13.15 -5.25
C LYS A 200 -8.82 -12.72 -4.77
N LEU A 201 -9.30 -13.27 -3.65
CA LEU A 201 -10.59 -12.84 -3.08
C LEU A 201 -10.57 -11.39 -2.61
N LEU A 202 -9.45 -10.95 -2.02
CA LEU A 202 -9.27 -9.56 -1.57
C LEU A 202 -9.10 -8.60 -2.75
N ASP A 203 -8.42 -9.00 -3.82
CA ASP A 203 -8.31 -8.21 -5.05
C ASP A 203 -9.70 -7.97 -5.69
N MET A 204 -10.61 -8.94 -5.62
CA MET A 204 -12.02 -8.78 -6.04
C MET A 204 -12.81 -7.76 -5.21
N VAL A 205 -12.41 -7.50 -3.96
CA VAL A 205 -13.03 -6.49 -3.07
C VAL A 205 -12.07 -5.35 -2.75
N GLY A 206 -11.20 -5.02 -3.71
CA GLY A 206 -10.22 -3.92 -3.64
C GLY A 206 -10.83 -2.53 -3.46
N ASP A 207 -12.14 -2.39 -3.70
CA ASP A 207 -12.96 -1.22 -3.40
C ASP A 207 -13.20 -1.03 -1.89
N VAL A 208 -13.17 -2.10 -1.11
CA VAL A 208 -13.39 -2.10 0.34
C VAL A 208 -12.10 -2.32 1.13
N VAL A 209 -11.18 -3.15 0.65
CA VAL A 209 -9.95 -3.55 1.37
C VAL A 209 -8.75 -3.61 0.45
N VAL A 210 -7.64 -2.98 0.87
CA VAL A 210 -6.34 -3.11 0.22
C VAL A 210 -5.40 -3.94 1.09
N LEU A 211 -4.76 -4.92 0.45
CA LEU A 211 -3.66 -5.71 1.00
C LEU A 211 -2.37 -4.85 1.03
N TYR A 212 -1.68 -4.81 2.17
CA TYR A 212 -0.39 -4.14 2.30
C TYR A 212 0.69 -5.11 2.82
N VAL A 213 1.93 -4.96 2.32
CA VAL A 213 3.09 -5.80 2.67
C VAL A 213 4.14 -4.98 3.43
N GLU A 214 4.40 -5.32 4.70
CA GLU A 214 5.31 -4.58 5.59
C GLU A 214 6.78 -4.62 5.10
N ARG A 215 7.31 -3.43 4.74
CA ARG A 215 8.70 -3.26 4.30
C ARG A 215 9.69 -3.63 5.41
N GLY A 216 10.30 -4.81 5.27
CA GLY A 216 11.35 -5.31 6.16
C GLY A 216 11.04 -6.66 6.80
N SER A 217 9.75 -6.98 6.99
CA SER A 217 9.28 -8.27 7.54
C SER A 217 8.54 -9.14 6.51
N ASN A 218 8.09 -8.54 5.40
CA ASN A 218 7.19 -9.12 4.40
C ASN A 218 5.81 -9.56 4.94
N ARG A 219 5.44 -9.18 6.17
CA ARG A 219 4.12 -9.51 6.76
C ARG A 219 2.99 -8.81 6.01
N LYS A 220 1.96 -9.58 5.64
CA LYS A 220 0.78 -9.09 4.93
C LYS A 220 -0.32 -8.69 5.93
N PHE A 221 -0.91 -7.51 5.74
CA PHE A 221 -2.04 -7.05 6.56
C PHE A 221 -3.07 -6.27 5.72
N LEU A 222 -4.30 -6.29 6.21
CA LEU A 222 -5.46 -5.76 5.53
C LEU A 222 -5.82 -4.37 6.08
N VAL A 223 -6.11 -3.43 5.17
CA VAL A 223 -6.47 -2.04 5.48
C VAL A 223 -7.74 -1.65 4.74
N THR A 224 -8.70 -1.02 5.43
CA THR A 224 -9.95 -0.57 4.80
C THR A 224 -9.75 0.65 3.90
N VAL A 225 -10.32 0.57 2.70
CA VAL A 225 -10.50 1.68 1.78
C VAL A 225 -11.79 2.39 2.16
N SER A 226 -11.75 3.30 3.14
CA SER A 226 -12.89 4.22 3.30
C SER A 226 -12.95 5.19 2.11
N GLY A 227 -14.17 5.57 1.70
CA GLY A 227 -14.41 6.91 1.17
C GLY A 227 -14.00 8.02 2.15
#